data_AF-A0A1V2AW73-F1
#
_entry.id   AF-A0A1V2AW73-F1
#
_cell.length_a   1.000
_cell.length_b   1.000
_cell.length_c   1.000
_cell.angle_alpha   90.00
_cell.angle_beta   90.00
_cell.angle_gamma   90.00
#
_symmetry.space_group_name_H-M   'P 1'
#
loop_
_entity.id
_entity.type
_entity.pdbx_description
1 polymer ?
#
loop_
_entity_poly.entity_id
_entity_poly.type
_entity_poly.pdbx_seq_one_letter_code
_entity_poly.pdbx_strand_id
1 'polypeptide(L)'
;MKTNKNWGFNSASYWMTLLLAAGIIFIGGRFIIAPSVGANGFGIPISGVEDLPYGRIKGIRDIFSGLMLLPFLFLKMRRSAALALTAAIIIPANDFCIVLMTNGAKDIQHLLIHGLTVVYMIVTSILLFRKNTHPE
;
A
#
# COMPACT_ATOMS: atom_id res chain seq x y z
N MET A 1 -7.17 -23.83 3.29
CA MET A 1 -6.44 -22.67 3.86
C MET A 1 -6.89 -22.48 5.31
N LYS A 2 -5.98 -22.41 6.30
CA LYS A 2 -6.39 -22.28 7.72
C LYS A 2 -6.79 -20.83 8.03
N THR A 3 -8.08 -20.59 8.31
CA THR A 3 -8.61 -19.32 8.82
C THR A 3 -8.23 -19.17 10.30
N ASN A 4 -7.72 -18.01 10.70
CA ASN A 4 -7.44 -17.75 12.11
C ASN A 4 -8.68 -17.11 12.75
N LYS A 5 -9.41 -17.86 13.57
CA LYS A 5 -10.64 -17.37 14.23
C LYS A 5 -10.39 -16.13 15.12
N ASN A 6 -9.17 -15.92 15.59
CA ASN A 6 -8.83 -14.90 16.59
C ASN A 6 -8.28 -13.59 15.98
N TRP A 7 -8.04 -13.53 14.67
CA TRP A 7 -7.63 -12.28 14.01
C TRP A 7 -8.85 -11.54 13.46
N GLY A 8 -8.98 -10.27 13.79
CA GLY A 8 -10.17 -9.46 13.49
C GLY A 8 -10.08 -8.08 14.13
N PHE A 9 -11.22 -7.45 14.40
CA PHE A 9 -11.31 -6.05 14.87
C PHE A 9 -10.55 -5.72 16.17
N ASN A 10 -10.19 -6.71 17.00
CA ASN A 10 -9.38 -6.48 18.21
C ASN A 10 -7.87 -6.48 17.93
N SER A 11 -7.43 -6.67 16.68
CA SER A 11 -6.02 -6.76 16.30
C SER A 11 -5.54 -5.47 15.64
N ALA A 12 -4.44 -4.89 16.13
CA ALA A 12 -3.80 -3.75 15.48
C ALA A 12 -3.47 -4.05 14.01
N SER A 13 -2.90 -5.23 13.71
CA SER A 13 -2.58 -5.63 12.34
C SER A 13 -3.78 -5.72 11.40
N TYR A 14 -4.99 -5.96 11.92
CA TYR A 14 -6.22 -5.93 11.13
C TYR A 14 -6.51 -4.51 10.66
N TRP A 15 -6.57 -3.55 11.59
CA TRP A 15 -6.83 -2.16 11.26
C TRP A 15 -5.73 -1.52 10.42
N MET A 16 -4.46 -1.88 10.68
CA MET A 16 -3.34 -1.43 9.86
C MET A 16 -3.43 -1.92 8.42
N THR A 17 -3.82 -3.19 8.23
CA THR A 17 -4.03 -3.76 6.89
C THR A 17 -5.23 -3.10 6.19
N LEU A 18 -6.31 -2.83 6.92
CA LEU A 18 -7.48 -2.13 6.37
C LEU A 18 -7.13 -0.70 5.96
N LEU A 19 -6.38 0.02 6.80
CA LEU A 19 -5.92 1.37 6.51
C LEU A 19 -5.05 1.41 5.24
N LEU A 20 -4.13 0.44 5.08
CA LEU A 20 -3.34 0.29 3.85
C LEU A 20 -4.22 0.04 2.63
N ALA A 21 -5.15 -0.92 2.72
CA ALA A 21 -6.03 -1.26 1.60
C ALA A 21 -6.87 -0.03 1.18
N ALA A 22 -7.51 0.64 2.14
CA ALA A 22 -8.32 1.82 1.89
C ALA A 22 -7.47 3.01 1.37
N GLY A 23 -6.30 3.24 1.97
CA GLY A 23 -5.40 4.32 1.58
C GLY A 23 -4.88 4.17 0.16
N ILE A 24 -4.46 2.95 -0.23
CA ILE A 24 -3.97 2.69 -1.59
C ILE A 24 -5.12 2.78 -2.62
N ILE A 25 -6.34 2.33 -2.29
CA ILE A 25 -7.52 2.54 -3.14
C ILE A 25 -7.79 4.03 -3.34
N PHE A 26 -7.72 4.81 -2.26
CA PHE A 26 -7.91 6.26 -2.33
C PHE A 26 -6.86 6.95 -3.21
N ILE A 27 -5.58 6.60 -3.06
CA ILE A 27 -4.48 7.11 -3.89
C ILE A 27 -4.72 6.73 -5.36
N GLY A 28 -5.04 5.47 -5.63
CA GLY A 28 -5.32 5.01 -6.99
C GLY A 28 -6.53 5.71 -7.62
N GLY A 29 -7.58 5.96 -6.83
CA GLY A 29 -8.75 6.75 -7.23
C GLY A 29 -8.40 8.18 -7.63
N ARG A 30 -7.46 8.83 -6.92
CA ARG A 30 -6.96 10.17 -7.30
C ARG A 30 -6.29 10.15 -8.67
N PHE A 31 -5.54 9.10 -9.01
CA PHE A 31 -4.94 8.94 -10.33
C PHE A 31 -5.95 8.69 -11.46
N ILE A 32 -7.20 8.34 -11.16
CA ILE A 32 -8.29 8.19 -12.13
C ILE A 32 -9.11 9.48 -12.25
N ILE A 33 -9.54 10.04 -11.11
CA ILE A 33 -10.48 11.15 -11.04
C ILE A 33 -9.79 12.51 -11.23
N ALA A 34 -8.61 12.68 -10.63
CA ALA A 34 -7.83 13.92 -10.67
C ALA A 34 -6.33 13.61 -10.87
N PRO A 35 -5.92 13.12 -12.06
CA PRO A 35 -4.58 12.55 -12.26
C PRO A 35 -3.43 13.48 -11.90
N SER A 36 -3.52 14.78 -12.23
CA SER A 36 -2.49 15.77 -11.86
C SER A 36 -2.32 15.91 -10.34
N VAL A 37 -3.43 15.83 -9.60
CA VAL A 37 -3.42 15.90 -8.13
C VAL A 37 -2.85 14.60 -7.52
N GLY A 38 -3.09 13.45 -8.15
CA GLY A 38 -2.44 12.19 -7.78
C GLY A 38 -0.94 12.20 -8.04
N ALA A 39 -0.55 12.61 -9.25
CA ALA A 39 0.84 12.70 -9.72
C ALA A 39 1.69 13.66 -8.87
N ASN A 40 1.17 14.85 -8.57
CA ASN A 40 1.84 15.79 -7.67
C ASN A 40 2.05 15.21 -6.28
N GLY A 41 1.07 14.49 -5.73
CA GLY A 41 1.22 13.84 -4.42
C GLY A 41 2.20 12.67 -4.43
N PHE A 42 2.40 12.02 -5.59
CA PHE A 42 3.40 10.98 -5.77
C PHE A 42 4.83 11.52 -5.86
N GLY A 43 4.99 12.76 -6.32
CA GLY A 43 6.28 13.44 -6.51
C GLY A 43 6.74 13.50 -7.96
N ILE A 44 6.02 12.88 -8.90
CA ILE A 44 6.31 12.96 -10.34
C ILE A 44 5.11 13.63 -11.04
N PRO A 45 5.16 14.95 -11.30
CA PRO A 45 4.07 15.67 -11.95
C PRO A 45 3.79 15.18 -13.37
N ILE A 46 2.52 15.20 -13.75
CA ILE A 46 2.07 15.04 -15.15
C ILE A 46 2.41 16.34 -15.88
N SER A 47 3.21 16.26 -16.95
CA SER A 47 3.70 17.43 -17.68
C SER A 47 2.76 17.85 -18.81
N GLY A 48 1.96 16.92 -19.32
CA GLY A 48 0.99 17.17 -20.38
C GLY A 48 -0.12 16.11 -20.45
N VAL A 49 -1.02 16.27 -21.44
CA VAL A 49 -2.19 15.39 -21.63
C VAL A 49 -1.76 13.97 -22.02
N GLU A 50 -0.62 13.85 -22.68
CA GLU A 50 0.05 12.62 -23.08
C GLU A 50 0.45 11.71 -21.91
N ASP A 51 0.65 12.27 -20.71
CA ASP A 51 1.02 11.52 -19.51
C ASP A 51 -0.21 10.95 -18.76
N LEU A 52 -1.41 11.48 -19.04
CA LEU A 52 -2.65 11.08 -18.35
C LEU A 52 -2.93 9.56 -18.41
N PRO A 53 -2.73 8.86 -19.55
CA PRO A 53 -2.92 7.41 -19.60
C PRO A 53 -2.00 6.65 -18.63
N TYR A 54 -0.73 7.04 -18.50
CA TYR A 54 0.20 6.42 -17.55
C TYR A 54 -0.22 6.65 -16.10
N GLY A 55 -0.68 7.86 -15.79
CA GLY A 55 -1.29 8.16 -14.49
C GLY A 55 -2.46 7.22 -14.19
N ARG A 56 -3.37 7.03 -15.14
CA ARG A 56 -4.53 6.12 -14.97
C ARG A 56 -4.13 4.65 -14.84
N ILE A 57 -3.10 4.21 -15.58
CA ILE A 57 -2.54 2.85 -15.45
C ILE A 57 -2.01 2.62 -14.03
N LYS A 58 -1.29 3.59 -13.46
CA LYS A 58 -0.91 3.53 -12.05
C LYS A 58 -2.14 3.48 -11.15
N GLY A 59 -3.11 4.36 -11.37
CA GLY A 59 -4.32 4.45 -10.56
C GLY A 59 -5.07 3.12 -10.42
N ILE A 60 -5.31 2.41 -11.52
CA ILE A 60 -6.00 1.13 -11.48
C ILE A 60 -5.17 0.02 -10.81
N ARG A 61 -3.83 0.05 -10.94
CA ARG A 61 -2.94 -0.91 -10.25
C ARG A 61 -2.93 -0.70 -8.74
N ASP A 62 -2.98 0.54 -8.29
CA ASP A 62 -3.10 0.87 -6.86
C ASP A 62 -4.46 0.40 -6.33
N ILE A 63 -5.56 0.72 -7.03
CA ILE A 63 -6.92 0.23 -6.66
C ILE A 63 -6.94 -1.30 -6.57
N PHE A 64 -6.40 -1.99 -7.57
CA PHE A 64 -6.32 -3.45 -7.57
C PHE A 64 -5.54 -3.98 -6.36
N SER A 65 -4.37 -3.41 -6.07
CA SER A 65 -3.54 -3.82 -4.93
C SER A 65 -4.29 -3.73 -3.60
N GLY A 66 -5.03 -2.63 -3.38
CA GLY A 66 -5.84 -2.48 -2.17
C GLY A 66 -7.05 -3.44 -2.15
N LEU A 67 -7.77 -3.58 -3.26
CA LEU A 67 -8.90 -4.51 -3.37
C LEU A 67 -8.47 -5.96 -3.14
N MET A 68 -7.27 -6.35 -3.57
CA MET A 68 -6.74 -7.71 -3.40
C MET A 68 -6.55 -8.09 -1.93
N LEU A 69 -6.24 -7.13 -1.04
CA LEU A 69 -6.10 -7.36 0.39
C LEU A 69 -7.45 -7.54 1.13
N LEU A 70 -8.52 -6.89 0.65
CA LEU A 70 -9.82 -6.86 1.34
C LEU A 70 -10.46 -8.24 1.56
N PRO A 71 -10.52 -9.15 0.56
CA PRO A 71 -11.02 -10.51 0.77
C PRO A 71 -10.26 -11.24 1.89
N PHE A 72 -8.93 -11.11 1.94
CA PHE A 72 -8.16 -11.79 2.98
C PHE A 72 -8.45 -11.23 4.37
N LEU A 73 -8.70 -9.93 4.45
CA LEU A 73 -9.06 -9.25 5.68
C LEU A 73 -10.45 -9.69 6.17
N PHE A 74 -11.49 -9.61 5.32
CA PHE A 74 -12.86 -9.94 5.70
C PHE A 74 -13.08 -11.44 5.94
N LEU A 75 -12.38 -12.30 5.20
CA LEU A 75 -12.39 -13.76 5.40
C LEU A 75 -11.43 -14.22 6.51
N LYS A 76 -10.78 -13.30 7.24
CA LYS A 76 -9.85 -13.59 8.35
C LYS A 76 -8.70 -14.54 7.96
N MET A 77 -8.23 -14.39 6.72
CA MET A 77 -7.16 -15.14 6.08
C MET A 77 -5.79 -14.54 6.43
N ARG A 78 -5.48 -14.41 7.73
CA ARG A 78 -4.30 -13.67 8.25
C ARG A 78 -2.99 -13.98 7.54
N ARG A 79 -2.67 -15.27 7.34
CA ARG A 79 -1.41 -15.68 6.69
C ARG A 79 -1.34 -15.29 5.21
N SER A 80 -2.47 -15.35 4.50
CA SER A 80 -2.53 -14.92 3.10
C SER A 80 -2.43 -13.41 2.97
N ALA A 81 -3.08 -12.66 3.87
CA ALA A 81 -2.88 -11.22 3.97
C ALA A 81 -1.40 -10.88 4.25
N ALA A 82 -0.73 -11.62 5.15
CA ALA A 82 0.69 -11.42 5.44
C ALA A 82 1.58 -11.64 4.21
N LEU A 83 1.37 -12.74 3.48
CA LEU A 83 2.14 -13.07 2.27
C LEU A 83 1.89 -12.05 1.16
N ALA A 84 0.63 -11.73 0.88
CA ALA A 84 0.25 -10.74 -0.12
C ALA A 84 0.81 -9.36 0.20
N LEU A 85 0.67 -8.90 1.46
CA LEU A 85 1.21 -7.61 1.89
C LEU A 85 2.74 -7.57 1.79
N THR A 86 3.43 -8.65 2.17
CA THR A 86 4.88 -8.75 2.05
C THR A 86 5.34 -8.62 0.60
N ALA A 87 4.69 -9.35 -0.31
CA ALA A 87 4.98 -9.24 -1.73
C ALA A 87 4.71 -7.83 -2.25
N ALA A 88 3.65 -7.17 -1.79
CA ALA A 88 3.29 -5.82 -2.20
C ALA A 88 4.26 -4.72 -1.74
N ILE A 89 5.15 -4.97 -0.77
CA ILE A 89 6.16 -3.98 -0.31
C ILE A 89 7.07 -3.53 -1.46
N ILE A 90 7.28 -4.37 -2.47
CA ILE A 90 8.06 -4.00 -3.65
C ILE A 90 7.51 -2.77 -4.37
N ILE A 91 6.21 -2.50 -4.26
CA ILE A 91 5.54 -1.38 -4.95
C ILE A 91 6.01 -0.04 -4.37
N PRO A 92 5.78 0.30 -3.08
CA PRO A 92 6.25 1.56 -2.53
C PRO A 92 7.79 1.65 -2.45
N ALA A 93 8.49 0.52 -2.38
CA ALA A 93 9.95 0.51 -2.47
C ALA A 93 10.43 0.96 -3.86
N ASN A 94 9.79 0.46 -4.92
CA ASN A 94 10.04 0.92 -6.28
C ASN A 94 9.62 2.38 -6.48
N ASP A 95 8.48 2.79 -5.92
CA ASP A 95 8.01 4.18 -6.00
C ASP A 95 9.00 5.15 -5.33
N PHE A 96 9.55 4.78 -4.17
CA PHE A 96 10.64 5.50 -3.52
C PHE A 96 11.85 5.65 -4.44
N CYS A 97 12.29 4.54 -5.07
CA CYS A 97 13.41 4.57 -6.00
C CYS A 97 13.14 5.45 -7.22
N ILE A 98 11.93 5.42 -7.78
CA ILE A 98 11.53 6.28 -8.91
C ILE A 98 11.65 7.76 -8.53
N VAL A 99 11.10 8.16 -7.37
CA VAL A 99 11.22 9.55 -6.89
C VAL A 99 12.69 9.92 -6.66
N LEU A 100 13.47 9.04 -6.03
CA LEU A 100 14.89 9.29 -5.79
C LEU A 100 15.68 9.47 -7.09
N MET A 101 15.46 8.62 -8.08
CA MET A 101 16.15 8.68 -9.37
C MET A 101 15.72 9.87 -10.22
N THR A 102 14.47 10.29 -10.11
CA THR A 102 13.92 11.39 -10.93
C THR A 102 14.22 12.75 -10.31
N ASN A 103 14.03 12.90 -9.01
CA ASN A 103 14.09 14.20 -8.31
C ASN A 103 15.37 14.38 -7.48
N GLY A 104 16.07 13.28 -7.17
CA GLY A 104 17.25 13.28 -6.30
C GLY A 104 16.93 13.29 -4.81
N ALA A 105 17.96 13.09 -3.99
CA ALA A 105 17.84 12.92 -2.52
C ALA A 105 17.35 14.18 -1.77
N LYS A 106 17.29 15.34 -2.43
CA LYS A 106 16.82 16.59 -1.84
C LYS A 106 15.29 16.68 -1.76
N ASP A 107 14.57 15.86 -2.51
CA ASP A 107 13.10 15.79 -2.45
C ASP A 107 12.63 14.94 -1.26
N ILE A 108 12.99 15.38 -0.05
CA ILE A 108 12.76 14.64 1.19
C ILE A 108 11.26 14.40 1.42
N GLN A 109 10.41 15.34 1.01
CA GLN A 109 8.97 15.24 1.22
C GLN A 109 8.38 14.01 0.53
N HIS A 110 8.61 13.83 -0.78
CA HIS A 110 8.05 12.70 -1.52
C HIS A 110 8.77 11.38 -1.19
N LEU A 111 10.08 11.44 -0.91
CA LEU A 111 10.83 10.28 -0.43
C LEU A 111 10.26 9.75 0.90
N LEU A 112 9.90 10.62 1.84
CA LEU A 112 9.31 10.20 3.10
C LEU A 112 7.93 9.55 2.93
N ILE A 113 7.10 10.00 1.99
CA ILE A 113 5.80 9.37 1.73
C ILE A 113 5.97 7.89 1.37
N HIS A 114 6.85 7.59 0.43
CA HIS A 114 7.09 6.21 -0.01
C HIS A 114 7.87 5.39 1.01
N GLY A 115 8.92 5.97 1.59
CA GLY A 115 9.76 5.31 2.59
C GLY A 115 9.01 4.95 3.87
N LEU A 116 8.18 5.87 4.39
CA LEU A 116 7.33 5.57 5.56
C LEU A 116 6.27 4.54 5.23
N THR A 117 5.75 4.51 4.00
CA THR A 117 4.82 3.45 3.55
C THR A 117 5.50 2.08 3.55
N VAL A 118 6.74 1.98 3.05
CA VAL A 118 7.56 0.75 3.12
C VAL A 118 7.70 0.28 4.57
N VAL A 119 8.14 1.17 5.47
CA VAL A 119 8.32 0.84 6.89
C VAL A 119 7.00 0.39 7.53
N TYR A 120 5.90 1.10 7.25
CA TYR A 120 4.58 0.77 7.77
C TYR A 120 4.13 -0.63 7.30
N MET A 121 4.32 -0.96 6.02
CA MET A 121 3.97 -2.27 5.48
C MET A 121 4.84 -3.40 6.04
N ILE A 122 6.14 -3.16 6.25
CA ILE A 122 7.04 -4.13 6.91
C ILE A 122 6.55 -4.42 8.33
N VAL A 123 6.30 -3.37 9.14
CA VAL A 123 5.82 -3.52 10.52
C VAL A 123 4.48 -4.26 10.54
N THR A 124 3.55 -3.88 9.65
CA THR A 124 2.26 -4.56 9.53
C THR A 124 2.43 -6.04 9.16
N SER A 125 3.31 -6.36 8.21
CA SER A 125 3.59 -7.74 7.80
C SER A 125 4.18 -8.57 8.95
N ILE A 126 5.15 -8.04 9.69
CA ILE A 126 5.73 -8.70 10.87
C ILE A 126 4.63 -9.01 11.90
N LEU A 127 3.75 -8.03 12.18
CA LEU A 127 2.63 -8.24 13.09
C LEU A 127 1.63 -9.27 12.56
N LEU A 128 1.40 -9.35 11.24
CA LEU A 128 0.54 -10.38 10.66
C LEU A 128 1.15 -11.79 10.80
N PHE A 129 2.47 -11.95 10.72
CA PHE A 129 3.14 -13.24 10.94
C PHE A 129 3.31 -13.62 12.41
N ARG A 130 3.35 -12.66 13.34
CA ARG A 130 3.51 -12.93 14.77
C ARG A 130 2.33 -13.75 15.31
N LYS A 131 2.57 -14.96 15.83
CA LYS A 131 1.54 -15.73 16.54
C LYS A 131 1.13 -14.96 17.81
N ASN A 132 -0.18 -14.90 18.09
CA ASN A 132 -0.63 -14.51 19.43
C ASN A 132 -0.33 -15.71 20.34
N THR A 133 0.73 -15.62 21.13
CA THR A 133 0.97 -16.54 22.24
C THR A 133 0.03 -16.14 23.37
N HIS A 134 -1.13 -16.78 23.47
CA HIS A 134 -1.78 -16.87 24.77
C HIS A 134 -1.15 -18.09 25.46
N PRO A 135 -0.56 -17.94 26.66
CA PRO A 135 -0.27 -19.09 27.50
C PRO A 135 -1.61 -19.74 27.86
N GLU A 136 -1.68 -21.06 27.69
CA GLU A 136 -2.80 -21.88 28.18
C GLU A 136 -2.84 -21.90 29.71
#